data_AF-A0A7U9MSX3-F1
#
_entry.id   AF-A0A7U9MSX3-F1
#
_cell.length_a   1.000
_cell.length_b   1.000
_cell.length_c   1.000
_cell.angle_alpha   90.00
_cell.angle_beta   90.00
_cell.angle_gamma   90.00
#
_symmetry.space_group_name_H-M   'P 1'
#
loop_
_entity.id
_entity.type
_entity.pdbx_description
1 polymer ?
#
loop_
_entity_poly.entity_id
_entity_poly.type
_entity_poly.pdbx_seq_one_letter_code
_entity_poly.pdbx_strand_id
1 'polypeptide(L)'
;MAIIKQYDKRSGITYAYESHSYWDPEKKMTRAKRKLIGRVDPETGEIVPTDGRNRKCKTVAMDSADYKKMYEKLLKKYEAQETLIESLKKQIKELKGY
;
A
#
# COMPACT_ATOMS: atom_id res chain seq x y z
N MET A 1 -9.17 -7.32 -21.19
CA MET A 1 -9.38 -6.12 -20.34
C MET A 1 -9.13 -4.87 -21.18
N ALA A 2 -9.70 -3.73 -20.79
CA ALA A 2 -9.49 -2.44 -21.45
C ALA A 2 -9.33 -1.31 -20.43
N ILE A 3 -8.55 -0.27 -20.76
CA ILE A 3 -8.42 0.93 -19.93
C ILE A 3 -9.46 1.96 -20.36
N ILE A 4 -10.30 2.39 -19.44
CA ILE A 4 -11.36 3.38 -19.67
C ILE A 4 -10.98 4.66 -18.94
N LYS A 5 -10.93 5.77 -19.68
CA LYS A 5 -10.74 7.12 -19.13
C LYS A 5 -12.13 7.75 -18.93
N GLN A 6 -12.40 8.24 -17.72
CA GLN A 6 -13.66 8.85 -17.36
C GLN A 6 -13.40 10.23 -16.73
N TYR A 7 -13.92 11.27 -17.38
CA TYR A 7 -13.82 12.64 -16.90
C TYR A 7 -14.86 12.92 -15.81
N ASP A 8 -14.41 13.35 -14.64
CA ASP A 8 -15.28 13.82 -13.56
C ASP A 8 -15.47 15.34 -13.65
N LYS A 9 -16.67 15.77 -14.04
CA LYS A 9 -17.04 17.18 -14.19
C LYS A 9 -17.01 17.96 -12.88
N ARG A 10 -17.15 17.30 -11.72
CA ARG A 10 -17.16 17.97 -10.41
C ARG A 10 -15.77 18.38 -9.99
N SER A 11 -14.81 17.48 -10.19
CA SER A 11 -13.42 17.67 -9.74
C SER A 11 -12.52 18.21 -10.85
N GLY A 12 -12.95 18.16 -12.12
CA GLY A 12 -12.10 18.46 -13.28
C GLY A 12 -11.02 17.41 -13.55
N ILE A 13 -11.10 16.24 -12.92
CA ILE A 13 -10.07 15.20 -12.97
C ILE A 13 -10.52 14.07 -13.89
N THR A 14 -9.62 13.60 -14.76
CA THR A 14 -9.84 12.37 -15.54
C THR A 14 -9.33 11.18 -14.75
N TYR A 15 -10.18 10.19 -14.52
CA TYR A 15 -9.81 8.94 -13.85
C TYR A 15 -9.62 7.81 -14.86
N ALA A 16 -8.64 6.95 -14.61
CA ALA A 16 -8.38 5.75 -15.40
C ALA A 16 -8.82 4.50 -14.66
N TYR A 17 -9.64 3.69 -15.33
CA TYR A 17 -10.18 2.43 -14.82
C TYR A 17 -9.75 1.24 -15.67
N GLU A 18 -9.35 0.16 -15.02
CA GLU A 18 -9.20 -1.15 -15.63
C GLU A 18 -10.58 -1.81 -15.70
N SER A 19 -11.05 -2.12 -16.91
CA SER A 19 -12.35 -2.76 -17.14
C SER A 19 -12.17 -4.23 -17.49
N HIS A 20 -12.82 -5.09 -16.71
CA HIS A 20 -12.90 -6.53 -16.93
C HIS A 20 -14.34 -6.94 -17.23
N SER A 21 -14.60 -7.43 -18.44
CA SER A 21 -15.89 -7.99 -18.82
C SER A 21 -15.98 -9.45 -18.39
N TYR A 22 -17.11 -9.86 -17.84
CA TYR A 22 -17.39 -11.23 -17.42
C TYR A 22 -18.84 -11.59 -17.75
N TRP A 23 -19.11 -12.88 -17.95
CA TRP A 23 -20.47 -13.39 -18.08
C TRP A 23 -21.08 -13.56 -16.68
N ASP A 24 -22.25 -12.96 -16.45
CA ASP A 24 -23.00 -13.12 -15.21
C ASP A 24 -24.07 -14.22 -15.43
N PRO A 25 -23.90 -15.43 -14.86
CA PRO A 25 -24.80 -16.55 -15.11
C PRO A 25 -26.16 -16.39 -14.42
N GLU A 26 -26.24 -15.64 -13.32
CA GLU A 26 -27.49 -15.37 -12.60
C GLU A 26 -28.39 -14.47 -13.45
N LYS A 27 -27.80 -13.42 -14.03
CA LYS A 27 -28.51 -12.45 -14.87
C LYS A 27 -28.51 -12.81 -16.36
N LYS A 28 -27.82 -13.89 -16.74
CA LYS A 28 -27.64 -14.37 -18.12
C LYS A 28 -27.22 -13.27 -19.11
N MET A 29 -26.29 -12.41 -18.69
CA MET A 29 -25.81 -11.30 -19.53
C MET A 29 -24.35 -10.96 -19.24
N THR A 30 -23.67 -10.32 -20.19
CA THR A 30 -22.32 -9.79 -19.97
C THR A 30 -22.35 -8.57 -19.06
N ARG A 31 -21.48 -8.55 -18.06
CA ARG A 31 -21.29 -7.42 -17.14
C ARG A 31 -19.83 -6.98 -17.14
N ALA A 32 -19.58 -5.75 -16.75
CA ALA A 32 -18.23 -5.20 -16.63
C ALA A 32 -17.95 -4.79 -15.19
N LYS A 33 -16.78 -5.18 -14.67
CA LYS A 33 -16.25 -4.72 -13.39
C LYS A 33 -15.11 -3.75 -13.64
N ARG A 34 -15.17 -2.57 -13.04
CA ARG A 34 -14.13 -1.53 -13.18
C ARG A 34 -13.34 -1.40 -11.89
N LYS A 35 -12.01 -1.32 -12.02
CA LYS A 35 -11.07 -1.07 -10.92
C LYS A 35 -10.34 0.24 -11.19
N LEU A 36 -10.35 1.15 -10.22
CA LEU A 36 -9.61 2.41 -10.33
C LEU A 36 -8.10 2.11 -10.32
N ILE A 37 -7.40 2.54 -11.38
CA ILE A 37 -5.93 2.43 -11.48
C ILE A 37 -5.29 3.73 -10.98
N GLY A 38 -5.86 4.87 -11.35
CA GLY A 38 -5.31 6.18 -11.02
C GLY A 38 -6.04 7.34 -11.66
N ARG A 39 -5.43 8.51 -11.59
CA ARG A 39 -5.82 9.75 -12.30
C ARG A 39 -4.95 9.90 -13.53
N VAL A 40 -5.51 10.46 -14.60
CA VAL A 40 -4.77 10.80 -15.80
C VAL A 40 -4.26 12.23 -15.64
N ASP A 41 -2.96 12.40 -15.78
CA ASP A 41 -2.32 13.71 -15.85
C ASP A 41 -2.69 14.37 -17.19
N PRO A 42 -3.28 15.59 -17.20
CA PRO A 42 -3.65 16.27 -18.43
C PRO A 42 -2.47 16.66 -19.32
N GLU A 43 -1.27 16.86 -18.75
CA GLU A 43 -0.10 17.31 -19.53
C GLU A 43 0.65 16.15 -20.16
N THR A 44 0.90 15.09 -19.39
CA THR A 44 1.67 13.92 -19.83
C THR A 44 0.81 12.79 -20.40
N GLY A 45 -0.48 12.77 -20.07
CA GLY A 45 -1.39 11.67 -20.41
C GLY A 45 -1.13 10.38 -19.62
N GLU A 46 -0.19 10.40 -18.68
CA GLU A 46 0.20 9.26 -17.85
C GLU A 46 -0.84 9.00 -16.75
N ILE A 47 -0.87 7.75 -16.26
CA ILE A 47 -1.78 7.33 -15.19
C ILE A 47 -1.04 7.37 -13.85
N VAL A 48 -1.30 8.41 -13.08
CA VAL A 48 -0.73 8.61 -11.74
C VAL A 48 -1.61 7.90 -10.71
N PRO A 49 -1.04 7.00 -9.86
CA PRO A 49 -1.81 6.31 -8.84
C PRO A 49 -2.40 7.31 -7.85
N THR A 50 -3.67 7.11 -7.49
CA THR A 50 -4.33 7.93 -6.46
C THR A 50 -3.67 7.68 -5.09
N ASP A 51 -3.64 8.73 -4.24
CA ASP A 51 -3.12 8.85 -2.85
C ASP A 51 -3.58 7.77 -1.85
N GLY A 52 -4.25 6.70 -2.30
CA GLY A 52 -4.51 5.52 -1.49
C GLY A 52 -5.50 5.74 -0.34
N ARG A 53 -6.15 6.90 -0.25
CA ARG A 53 -7.19 7.18 0.76
C ARG A 53 -8.22 6.05 0.73
N ASN A 54 -8.43 5.43 1.89
CA ASN A 54 -9.33 4.28 2.07
C ASN A 54 -8.94 3.00 1.32
N ARG A 55 -7.67 2.84 0.88
CA ARG A 55 -7.16 1.50 0.54
C ARG A 55 -7.20 0.68 1.82
N LYS A 56 -8.17 -0.22 1.91
CA LYS A 56 -8.09 -1.33 2.87
C LYS A 56 -6.74 -1.99 2.62
N CYS A 57 -5.83 -1.90 3.59
CA CYS A 57 -4.66 -2.76 3.60
C CYS A 57 -5.19 -4.16 3.34
N LYS A 58 -4.72 -4.82 2.27
CA LYS A 58 -5.03 -6.22 2.09
C LYS A 58 -4.48 -6.91 3.33
N THR A 59 -5.35 -7.22 4.28
CA THR A 59 -5.06 -8.15 5.36
C THR A 59 -4.81 -9.46 4.64
N VAL A 60 -3.56 -9.70 4.28
CA VAL A 60 -3.11 -11.01 3.82
C VAL A 60 -3.47 -11.94 4.97
N ALA A 61 -4.31 -12.94 4.71
CA ALA A 61 -4.63 -13.93 5.73
C ALA A 61 -3.29 -14.47 6.24
N MET A 62 -2.97 -14.19 7.51
CA MET A 62 -1.67 -14.49 8.10
C MET A 62 -1.58 -15.99 8.36
N ASP A 63 -0.92 -16.70 7.44
CA ASP A 63 -0.54 -18.09 7.64
C ASP A 63 0.51 -18.20 8.77
N SER A 64 0.57 -19.35 9.44
CA SER A 64 1.48 -19.64 10.58
C SER A 64 2.95 -19.27 10.32
N ALA A 65 3.43 -19.42 9.08
CA ALA A 65 4.80 -19.08 8.68
C ALA A 65 5.12 -17.56 8.77
N ASP A 66 4.11 -16.70 8.79
CA ASP A 66 4.26 -15.25 8.85
C ASP A 66 4.60 -14.77 10.27
N TYR A 67 4.21 -15.53 11.31
CA TYR A 67 4.53 -15.24 12.70
C TYR A 67 6.02 -15.41 13.02
N LYS A 68 6.65 -16.46 12.47
CA LYS A 68 8.10 -16.69 12.66
C LYS A 68 8.92 -15.54 12.10
N LYS A 69 8.57 -15.06 10.90
CA LYS A 69 9.23 -13.91 10.26
C LYS A 69 8.99 -12.61 11.03
N MET A 70 7.78 -12.42 11.57
CA MET A 70 7.47 -11.29 12.45
C MET A 70 8.34 -11.33 13.72
N TYR A 71 8.46 -12.50 14.35
CA TYR A 71 9.26 -12.70 15.56
C TYR A 71 10.75 -12.42 15.32
N GLU A 72 11.33 -12.98 14.26
CA GLU A 72 12.73 -12.71 13.87
C GLU A 72 12.99 -11.23 13.62
N LYS A 73 12.05 -10.53 12.97
CA LYS A 73 12.14 -9.07 12.78
C LYS A 73 12.06 -8.30 14.08
N LEU A 74 11.20 -8.72 15.01
CA LEU A 74 11.07 -8.10 16.33
C LEU A 74 12.35 -8.30 17.16
N LEU A 75 12.91 -9.52 17.15
CA LEU A 75 14.15 -9.85 17.85
C LEU A 75 15.31 -8.99 17.35
N LYS A 76 15.49 -8.88 16.02
CA LYS A 76 16.53 -8.03 15.43
C LYS A 76 16.38 -6.54 15.80
N LYS A 77 15.14 -6.06 15.91
CA LYS A 77 14.87 -4.68 16.37
C LYS A 77 15.24 -4.50 17.84
N TYR A 78 14.96 -5.51 18.67
CA TYR A 78 15.27 -5.49 20.09
C TYR A 78 16.79 -5.47 20.32
N GLU A 79 17.56 -6.33 19.64
CA GLU A 79 19.04 -6.34 19.69
C GLU A 79 19.64 -4.98 19.25
N ALA A 80 19.09 -4.38 18.20
CA ALA A 80 19.51 -3.05 17.73
C ALA A 80 19.20 -1.95 18.78
N GLN A 81 18.10 -2.08 19.53
CA GLN A 81 17.79 -1.16 20.62
C GLN A 81 18.70 -1.35 21.82
N GLU A 82 19.04 -2.59 22.18
CA GLU A 82 19.96 -2.88 23.29
C GLU A 82 21.35 -2.30 23.03
N THR A 83 21.92 -2.56 21.83
CA THR A 83 23.22 -1.99 21.44
C THR A 83 23.22 -0.46 21.45
N LEU A 84 22.12 0.16 21.00
CA LEU A 84 21.94 1.61 21.08
C LEU A 84 21.92 2.09 22.54
N ILE A 85 21.14 1.44 23.41
CA ILE A 85 21.06 1.78 24.84
C ILE A 85 22.44 1.66 25.50
N GLU A 86 23.20 0.61 25.21
CA GLU A 86 24.56 0.43 25.74
C GLU A 86 25.50 1.55 25.27
N SER A 87 25.46 1.90 23.99
CA SER A 87 26.26 2.99 23.44
C SER A 87 25.95 4.34 24.11
N LEU A 88 24.66 4.63 24.32
CA LEU A 88 24.19 5.85 24.98
C LEU A 88 24.57 5.87 26.45
N LYS A 89 24.46 4.73 27.16
CA LYS A 89 24.91 4.62 28.55
C LYS A 89 26.41 4.89 28.68
N LYS A 90 27.24 4.40 27.75
CA LYS A 90 28.68 4.67 27.72
C LYS A 90 28.97 6.16 27.52
N GLN A 91 28.32 6.79 26.55
CA GLN A 91 28.46 8.24 26.31
C GLN A 91 28.05 9.07 27.54
N ILE A 92 26.95 8.70 28.20
CA ILE A 92 26.51 9.37 29.44
C ILE A 92 27.53 9.19 30.57
N LYS A 93 28.16 8.01 30.68
CA LYS A 93 29.21 7.76 31.68
C LYS A 93 30.43 8.67 31.45
N GLU A 94 30.89 8.76 30.21
CA GLU A 94 32.01 9.63 29.81
C GLU A 94 31.71 11.11 30.09
N LEU A 95 30.48 11.57 29.79
CA LEU A 95 30.06 12.95 30.04
C LEU A 95 29.82 13.28 31.52
N LYS A 96 29.43 12.29 32.34
CA LYS A 96 29.18 12.49 33.79
C LYS A 96 30.47 12.45 34.63
N GLY A 97 31.62 12.15 34.05
CA GLY A 97 32.91 12.26 34.73
C GLY A 97 33.06 11.35 35.95
N TYR A 98 32.83 10.05 35.79
CA TYR A 98 33.31 8.99 36.70
C TYR A 98 34.28 8.07 35.98
#